data_AF-A0A8T9Q0A1-F1
#
_entry.id   AF-A0A8T9Q0A1-F1
#
_cell.length_a   1.000
_cell.length_b   1.000
_cell.length_c   1.000
_cell.angle_alpha   90.00
_cell.angle_beta   90.00
_cell.angle_gamma   90.00
#
_symmetry.space_group_name_H-M   'P 1'
#
loop_
_entity.id
_entity.type
_entity.pdbx_description
1 polymer ?
#
loop_
_entity_poly.entity_id
_entity_poly.type
_entity_poly.pdbx_seq_one_letter_code
_entity_poly.pdbx_strand_id
1 'polypeptide(L)'
;MRITIDFTDGDGDLGLSPEEKDAPYNPADANGNYNRTTDNYFITAYKRNSTTGGEFVPVVPSSPQGYNSRFPKLFSAEAKPGPLKGSLTLTLPFYLGSPFRPGDEVRFDVSIMDRALNESNRITTSSYVVQPR
;
A
#
# COMPACT_ATOMS: atom_id res chain seq x y z
N MET A 1 7.57 -3.66 9.96
CA MET A 1 8.25 -2.49 9.36
C MET A 1 7.23 -1.38 9.20
N ARG A 2 7.63 -0.10 9.26
CA ARG A 2 6.72 1.04 9.05
C ARG A 2 7.11 1.79 7.79
N ILE A 3 6.15 2.13 6.96
CA ILE A 3 6.31 3.03 5.82
C ILE A 3 5.50 4.28 6.13
N THR A 4 6.15 5.44 6.03
CA THR A 4 5.47 6.73 6.17
C THR A 4 5.54 7.46 4.84
N ILE A 5 4.40 7.95 4.36
CA ILE A 5 4.31 8.76 3.14
C ILE A 5 3.63 10.08 3.48
N ASP A 6 4.02 11.15 2.79
CA ASP A 6 3.30 12.41 2.81
C ASP A 6 2.28 12.45 1.67
N PHE A 7 1.11 13.02 1.92
CA PHE A 7 0.04 13.12 0.94
C PHE A 7 -0.54 14.53 0.87
N THR A 8 -1.18 14.82 -0.27
CA THR A 8 -2.03 15.99 -0.46
C THR A 8 -3.27 15.54 -1.24
N ASP A 9 -4.43 15.92 -0.73
CA ASP A 9 -5.75 15.59 -1.25
C ASP A 9 -6.51 16.91 -1.47
N GLY A 10 -7.14 17.05 -2.64
CA GLY A 10 -7.75 18.29 -3.09
C GLY A 10 -9.18 18.49 -2.60
N ASP A 11 -9.94 17.41 -2.44
CA ASP A 11 -11.38 17.45 -2.11
C ASP A 11 -11.71 16.72 -0.80
N GLY A 12 -10.72 16.07 -0.19
CA GLY A 12 -10.87 15.46 1.12
C GLY A 12 -11.66 14.17 1.02
N ASP A 13 -11.41 13.34 0.01
CA ASP A 13 -12.11 12.09 -0.21
C ASP A 13 -11.25 10.85 0.03
N LEU A 14 -10.01 11.01 0.50
CA LEU A 14 -9.12 9.90 0.81
C LEU A 14 -9.67 8.95 1.89
N GLY A 15 -9.40 7.66 1.68
CA GLY A 15 -9.69 6.60 2.64
C GLY A 15 -11.05 5.95 2.41
N LEU A 16 -11.20 4.73 2.91
CA LEU A 16 -12.37 3.90 2.65
C LEU A 16 -12.72 3.12 3.92
N SER A 17 -13.90 3.32 4.48
CA SER A 17 -14.31 2.71 5.74
C SER A 17 -14.43 1.19 5.58
N PRO A 18 -14.08 0.36 6.58
CA PRO A 18 -14.09 -1.10 6.44
C PRO A 18 -15.44 -1.70 6.00
N GLU A 19 -16.54 -0.97 6.19
CA GLU A 19 -17.91 -1.37 5.87
C GLU A 19 -18.27 -1.12 4.40
N GLU A 20 -17.56 -0.24 3.70
CA GLU A 20 -17.79 0.07 2.28
C GLU A 20 -17.32 -1.09 1.37
N LYS A 21 -18.16 -2.11 1.22
CA LYS A 21 -17.87 -3.33 0.44
C LYS A 21 -18.82 -3.53 -0.73
N ASP A 22 -19.69 -2.58 -1.01
CA ASP A 22 -20.50 -2.59 -2.22
C ASP A 22 -19.65 -2.19 -3.42
N ALA A 23 -20.10 -2.54 -4.63
CA ALA A 23 -19.39 -2.15 -5.85
C ALA A 23 -19.22 -0.62 -5.95
N PRO A 24 -18.03 -0.12 -6.32
CA PRO A 24 -16.89 -0.84 -6.88
C PRO A 24 -15.88 -1.39 -5.86
N TYR A 25 -16.14 -1.33 -4.56
CA TYR A 25 -15.19 -1.66 -3.48
C TYR A 25 -15.31 -3.10 -2.92
N ASN A 26 -16.17 -3.90 -3.53
CA ASN A 26 -16.39 -5.29 -3.18
C ASN A 26 -15.08 -6.10 -3.25
N PRO A 27 -14.80 -7.01 -2.30
CA PRO A 27 -13.52 -7.74 -2.25
C PRO A 27 -13.17 -8.59 -3.47
N ALA A 28 -14.19 -9.06 -4.20
CA ALA A 28 -14.03 -9.91 -5.36
C ALA A 28 -14.78 -9.36 -6.57
N ASP A 29 -14.16 -9.40 -7.75
CA ASP A 29 -14.78 -9.00 -9.01
C ASP A 29 -15.92 -9.95 -9.44
N ALA A 30 -16.54 -9.67 -10.60
CA ALA A 30 -17.64 -10.49 -11.13
C ALA A 30 -17.24 -11.97 -11.39
N ASN A 31 -15.94 -12.27 -11.49
CA ASN A 31 -15.40 -13.62 -11.69
C ASN A 31 -14.94 -14.27 -10.39
N GLY A 32 -15.08 -13.60 -9.24
CA GLY A 32 -14.60 -14.08 -7.95
C GLY A 32 -13.11 -13.88 -7.69
N ASN A 33 -12.40 -13.13 -8.54
CA ASN A 33 -10.99 -12.79 -8.32
C ASN A 33 -10.85 -11.60 -7.39
N TYR A 34 -9.69 -11.45 -6.74
CA TYR A 34 -9.38 -10.28 -5.93
C TYR A 34 -9.60 -8.98 -6.72
N ASN A 35 -10.45 -8.11 -6.16
CA ASN A 35 -10.72 -6.79 -6.71
C ASN A 35 -9.82 -5.75 -6.04
N ARG A 36 -8.87 -5.19 -6.79
CA ARG A 36 -7.88 -4.24 -6.27
C ARG A 36 -8.51 -3.01 -5.62
N THR A 37 -9.66 -2.57 -6.10
CA THR A 37 -10.34 -1.37 -5.56
C THR A 37 -10.92 -1.59 -4.17
N THR A 38 -10.93 -2.81 -3.64
CA THR A 38 -11.24 -3.05 -2.22
C THR A 38 -10.20 -2.46 -1.27
N ASP A 39 -8.99 -2.22 -1.79
CA ASP A 39 -7.87 -1.58 -1.12
C ASP A 39 -7.64 -0.18 -1.72
N ASN A 40 -6.96 0.68 -0.95
CA ASN A 40 -6.67 2.07 -1.35
C ASN A 40 -5.23 2.49 -1.01
N TYR A 41 -4.42 1.55 -0.53
CA TYR A 41 -2.99 1.70 -0.28
C TYR A 41 -2.26 0.58 -1.02
N PHE A 42 -1.58 0.92 -2.11
CA PHE A 42 -0.97 -0.06 -2.98
C PHE A 42 0.53 -0.14 -2.77
N ILE A 43 1.04 -1.37 -2.67
CA ILE A 43 2.43 -1.62 -2.29
C ILE A 43 3.02 -2.70 -3.16
N THR A 44 4.08 -2.35 -3.87
CA THR A 44 4.94 -3.34 -4.55
C THR A 44 6.26 -3.40 -3.82
N ALA A 45 6.57 -4.57 -3.28
CA ALA A 45 7.86 -4.80 -2.64
C ALA A 45 8.91 -5.22 -3.67
N TYR A 46 10.12 -4.69 -3.51
CA TYR A 46 11.27 -5.07 -4.29
C TYR A 46 12.37 -5.57 -3.37
N LYS A 47 13.11 -6.56 -3.84
CA LYS A 47 14.30 -7.06 -3.16
C LYS A 47 15.51 -6.88 -4.05
N ARG A 48 16.63 -6.46 -3.46
CA ARG A 48 17.91 -6.37 -4.14
C ARG A 48 18.40 -7.76 -4.49
N ASN A 49 18.61 -8.01 -5.77
CA ASN A 49 19.14 -9.26 -6.28
C ASN A 49 20.67 -9.17 -6.31
N SER A 50 21.31 -9.88 -5.38
CA SER A 50 22.77 -9.98 -5.28
C SER A 50 23.41 -10.69 -6.47
N THR A 51 22.64 -11.46 -7.25
CA THR A 51 23.14 -12.24 -8.39
C THR A 51 23.14 -11.42 -9.70
N THR A 52 22.29 -10.39 -9.82
CA THR A 52 22.19 -9.54 -11.04
C THR A 52 22.85 -8.18 -10.86
N GLY A 53 23.97 -8.10 -10.14
CA GLY A 53 24.69 -6.83 -9.96
C GLY A 53 24.00 -5.84 -9.00
N GLY A 54 23.05 -6.31 -8.19
CA GLY A 54 22.41 -5.49 -7.16
C GLY A 54 21.16 -4.73 -7.62
N GLU A 55 20.52 -5.14 -8.71
CA GLU A 55 19.23 -4.58 -9.14
C GLU A 55 18.09 -4.95 -8.18
N PHE A 56 17.10 -4.06 -8.05
CA PHE A 56 15.89 -4.32 -7.27
C PHE A 56 14.84 -5.02 -8.15
N VAL A 57 14.53 -6.26 -7.85
CA VAL A 57 13.53 -7.07 -8.56
C VAL A 57 12.22 -7.15 -7.77
N PRO A 58 11.06 -7.14 -8.44
CA PRO A 58 9.78 -7.22 -7.74
C PRO A 58 9.63 -8.56 -7.03
N VAL A 59 9.10 -8.51 -5.82
CA VAL A 59 8.80 -9.70 -5.01
C VAL A 59 7.40 -10.18 -5.37
N VAL A 60 7.29 -11.44 -5.79
CA VAL A 60 6.00 -12.07 -6.06
C VAL A 60 5.32 -12.38 -4.73
N PRO A 61 4.12 -11.81 -4.46
CA PRO A 61 3.41 -12.10 -3.22
C PRO A 61 2.81 -13.52 -3.21
N SER A 62 2.52 -14.03 -2.02
CA SER A 62 1.87 -15.33 -1.82
C SER A 62 0.34 -15.30 -1.96
N SER A 63 -0.25 -14.12 -2.12
CA SER A 63 -1.70 -13.92 -2.31
C SER A 63 -1.96 -12.90 -3.42
N PRO A 64 -3.14 -12.93 -4.06
CA PRO A 64 -3.51 -11.93 -5.06
C PRO A 64 -3.54 -10.48 -4.53
N GLN A 65 -3.93 -10.29 -3.26
CA GLN A 65 -3.89 -8.98 -2.61
C GLN A 65 -2.45 -8.48 -2.39
N GLY A 66 -1.51 -9.40 -2.20
CA GLY A 66 -0.12 -9.10 -1.92
C GLY A 66 0.06 -8.26 -0.67
N TYR A 67 0.69 -7.09 -0.83
CA TYR A 67 0.96 -6.14 0.25
C TYR A 67 0.01 -4.94 0.23
N ASN A 68 -1.00 -4.95 -0.66
CA ASN A 68 -2.02 -3.90 -0.68
C ASN A 68 -2.76 -3.89 0.65
N SER A 69 -3.20 -2.70 1.03
CA SER A 69 -3.88 -2.47 2.29
C SER A 69 -4.95 -1.42 2.12
N ARG A 70 -5.77 -1.30 3.16
CA ARG A 70 -6.85 -0.34 3.25
C ARG A 70 -6.64 0.55 4.45
N PHE A 71 -6.66 1.85 4.25
CA PHE A 71 -6.72 2.83 5.33
C PHE A 71 -8.13 3.44 5.43
N PRO A 72 -8.61 3.69 6.66
CA PRO A 72 -9.95 4.25 6.87
C PRO A 72 -10.01 5.69 6.37
N LYS A 73 -11.24 6.22 6.28
CA LYS A 73 -11.46 7.64 6.02
C LYS A 73 -10.63 8.49 6.98
N LEU A 74 -9.95 9.50 6.45
CA LEU A 74 -9.08 10.37 7.25
C LEU A 74 -9.85 11.44 8.03
N PHE A 75 -11.18 11.48 7.87
CA PHE A 75 -12.08 12.44 8.49
C PHE A 75 -13.38 11.75 8.91
N SER A 76 -14.05 12.30 9.93
CA SER A 76 -15.38 11.88 10.34
C SER A 76 -16.43 12.39 9.34
N ALA A 77 -17.59 11.74 9.26
CA ALA A 77 -18.70 12.17 8.39
C ALA A 77 -19.17 13.62 8.67
N GLU A 78 -18.82 14.17 9.82
CA GLU A 78 -19.15 15.52 10.29
C GLU A 78 -18.11 16.58 9.86
N ALA A 79 -16.94 16.18 9.37
CA ALA A 79 -15.92 17.10 8.91
C ALA A 79 -16.30 17.72 7.57
N LYS A 80 -16.05 19.02 7.40
CA LYS A 80 -16.25 19.68 6.11
C LYS A 80 -15.27 19.09 5.09
N PRO A 81 -15.75 18.73 3.88
CA PRO A 81 -14.88 18.42 2.76
C PRO A 81 -13.93 19.59 2.49
N GLY A 82 -12.68 19.28 2.17
CA GLY A 82 -11.67 20.29 1.90
C GLY A 82 -10.28 19.69 1.73
N PRO A 83 -9.32 20.48 1.23
CA PRO A 83 -7.99 19.97 0.95
C PRO A 83 -7.31 19.44 2.21
N LEU A 84 -6.73 18.24 2.12
CA LEU A 84 -5.99 17.62 3.21
C LEU A 84 -4.51 17.53 2.86
N LYS A 85 -3.65 17.73 3.85
CA LYS A 85 -2.22 17.46 3.77
C LYS A 85 -1.76 16.83 5.08
N GLY A 86 -0.99 15.77 5.00
CA GLY A 86 -0.49 15.08 6.18
C GLY A 86 0.40 13.92 5.81
N SER A 87 0.62 13.04 6.79
CA SER A 87 1.43 11.84 6.63
C SER A 87 0.62 10.60 7.01
N LEU A 88 0.73 9.54 6.20
CA LEU A 88 0.15 8.23 6.48
C LEU A 88 1.25 7.27 6.87
N THR A 89 1.11 6.63 8.02
CA THR A 89 2.03 5.57 8.46
C THR A 89 1.34 4.21 8.37
N LEU A 90 1.79 3.37 7.45
CA LEU A 90 1.37 1.98 7.39
C LEU A 90 2.38 1.09 8.12
N THR A 91 1.87 0.26 9.04
CA THR A 91 2.65 -0.84 9.62
C THR A 91 2.44 -2.08 8.76
N LEU A 92 3.44 -2.39 7.92
CA LEU A 92 3.41 -3.61 7.14
C LEU A 92 3.66 -4.83 8.05
N PRO A 93 2.82 -5.88 7.95
CA PRO A 93 3.03 -7.15 8.62
C PRO A 93 4.23 -7.85 7.97
N PHE A 94 5.42 -7.44 8.41
CA PHE A 94 6.68 -7.96 7.91
C PHE A 94 7.11 -9.12 8.79
N TYR A 95 6.79 -10.33 8.37
CA TYR A 95 7.26 -11.54 9.02
C TYR A 95 8.68 -11.87 8.52
N LEU A 96 9.64 -12.05 9.44
CA LEU A 96 10.96 -12.55 9.07
C LEU A 96 10.81 -13.98 8.54
N GLY A 97 11.26 -14.21 7.30
CA GLY A 97 11.06 -15.49 6.61
C GLY A 97 11.14 -15.40 5.09
N SER A 98 10.44 -16.26 4.37
CA SER A 98 10.23 -16.06 2.93
C SER A 98 9.08 -15.06 2.73
N PRO A 99 9.20 -14.05 1.84
CA PRO A 99 10.30 -13.79 0.91
C PRO A 99 11.42 -12.87 1.45
N PHE A 100 11.31 -12.34 2.67
CA PHE A 100 12.24 -11.38 3.25
C PHE A 100 13.05 -11.92 4.43
N ARG A 101 14.33 -12.21 4.19
CA ARG A 101 15.25 -12.79 5.17
C ARG A 101 16.16 -11.72 5.76
N PRO A 102 16.66 -11.89 7.00
CA PRO A 102 17.71 -11.02 7.54
C PRO A 102 18.88 -10.86 6.55
N GLY A 103 19.33 -9.63 6.34
CA GLY A 103 20.36 -9.28 5.36
C GLY A 103 19.84 -8.92 3.96
N ASP A 104 18.58 -9.24 3.63
CA ASP A 104 17.98 -8.78 2.38
C ASP A 104 17.84 -7.25 2.40
N GLU A 105 18.19 -6.60 1.30
CA GLU A 105 17.93 -5.17 1.09
C GLU A 105 16.62 -5.02 0.29
N VAL A 106 15.65 -4.31 0.86
CA VAL A 106 14.29 -4.19 0.31
C VAL A 106 13.89 -2.74 0.13
N ARG A 107 13.05 -2.45 -0.86
CA ARG A 107 12.41 -1.13 -1.03
C ARG A 107 10.97 -1.32 -1.51
N PHE A 108 10.17 -0.27 -1.43
CA PHE A 108 8.75 -0.34 -1.73
C PHE A 108 8.37 0.76 -2.69
N ASP A 109 7.60 0.39 -3.71
CA ASP A 109 6.80 1.37 -4.42
C ASP A 109 5.44 1.49 -3.74
N VAL A 110 4.99 2.73 -3.55
CA VAL A 110 3.75 3.05 -2.86
C VAL A 110 2.94 4.06 -3.67
N SER A 111 1.64 3.81 -3.75
CA SER A 111 0.63 4.75 -4.24
C SER A 111 -0.64 4.60 -3.39
N ILE A 112 -1.48 5.64 -3.41
CA ILE A 112 -2.79 5.62 -2.76
C ILE A 112 -3.88 5.93 -3.78
N MET A 113 -5.12 5.55 -3.47
CA MET A 113 -6.27 5.83 -4.31
C MET A 113 -7.39 6.45 -3.49
N ASP A 114 -8.05 7.42 -4.11
CA ASP A 114 -9.20 8.09 -3.54
C ASP A 114 -10.51 7.31 -3.75
N ARG A 115 -11.65 7.88 -3.33
CA ARG A 115 -12.97 7.27 -3.51
C ARG A 115 -13.59 7.59 -4.87
N ALA A 116 -12.97 8.43 -5.67
CA ALA A 116 -13.29 8.60 -7.08
C ALA A 116 -12.50 7.62 -7.97
N LEU A 117 -11.70 6.72 -7.37
CA LEU A 117 -10.82 5.75 -8.03
C LEU A 117 -9.63 6.38 -8.79
N ASN A 118 -9.24 7.61 -8.43
CA ASN A 118 -8.00 8.21 -8.94
C ASN A 118 -6.81 7.74 -8.10
N GLU A 119 -5.77 7.27 -8.78
CA GLU A 119 -4.53 6.85 -8.13
C GLU A 119 -3.50 7.99 -8.12
N SER A 120 -2.82 8.14 -7.00
CA SER A 120 -1.77 9.14 -6.83
C SER A 120 -0.55 8.86 -7.71
N ASN A 121 0.40 9.80 -7.71
CA ASN A 121 1.76 9.46 -8.13
C ASN A 121 2.30 8.30 -7.27
N ARG A 122 3.14 7.48 -7.90
CA ARG A 122 3.88 6.42 -7.23
C ARG A 122 5.20 6.99 -6.72
N ILE A 123 5.56 6.63 -5.49
CA ILE A 123 6.86 6.94 -4.91
C ILE A 123 7.61 5.65 -4.61
N THR A 124 8.94 5.70 -4.64
CA THR A 124 9.79 4.59 -4.20
C THR A 124 10.47 4.99 -2.89
N THR A 125 10.37 4.14 -1.86
CA THR A 125 11.04 4.37 -0.59
C THR A 125 12.54 4.23 -0.72
N SER A 126 13.28 4.81 0.22
CA SER A 126 14.66 4.37 0.48
C SER A 126 14.69 2.87 0.77
N SER A 127 15.82 2.23 0.47
CA SER A 127 16.00 0.83 0.81
C SER A 127 16.21 0.64 2.31
N TYR A 128 15.84 -0.55 2.78
CA TYR A 128 15.97 -0.98 4.16
C TYR A 128 16.60 -2.36 4.18
N VAL A 129 17.62 -2.55 5.04
CA VAL A 129 18.20 -3.88 5.27
C VAL A 129 17.43 -4.57 6.38
N VAL A 130 16.86 -5.73 6.06
CA VAL A 130 16.09 -6.54 6.99
C VAL A 130 16.98 -6.97 8.15
N GLN A 131 16.65 -6.53 9.35
CA GLN A 131 17.38 -6.85 10.57
C GLN A 131 17.01 -8.25 11.08
N PRO A 132 17.95 -8.99 11.71
CA PRO A 132 17.61 -10.18 12.49
C PRO A 132 16.73 -9.80 13.69
N ARG A 133 16.02 -10.81 14.21
CA ARG A 133 15.17 -10.66 15.40
C ARG A 133 15.99 -10.59 16.68
#